data_AF-A0A1I7GQR7-F1
#
_entry.id   AF-A0A1I7GQR7-F1
#
_cell.length_a   1.000
_cell.length_b   1.000
_cell.length_c   1.000
_cell.angle_alpha   90.00
_cell.angle_beta   90.00
_cell.angle_gamma   90.00
#
_symmetry.space_group_name_H-M   'P 1'
#
loop_
_entity.id
_entity.type
_entity.pdbx_description
1 polymer ?
#
loop_
_entity_poly.entity_id
_entity_poly.type
_entity_poly.pdbx_seq_one_letter_code
_entity_poly.pdbx_strand_id
1 'polypeptide(L)'
;MDKIKLVDDCNVPQYNCSSCYKCTSIVGTSMTFVKNRGCCWYFPKFNIHDIHRMVKSKEGLEVLERILKLPNVKLYNYYIHAKGDFDEEGYKKFLESDESKEEKYEEHDETMFFRTCPFVIGGEGCTIPARYRNYVCNFFICPEITEKLEKKPEFSKYQEEMKSYVHWVEWENESIRIILEEEGINLINNFDRVIEKLKELPLEEFEFRKLDEIEY
;
A
#
# COMPACT_ATOMS: atom_id res chain seq x y z
N MET A 1 -7.05 -10.59 23.57
CA MET A 1 -7.32 -11.42 22.38
C MET A 1 -7.26 -10.48 21.20
N ASP A 2 -6.48 -10.85 20.19
CA ASP A 2 -6.29 -10.00 19.02
C ASP A 2 -7.35 -10.32 17.96
N LYS A 3 -7.53 -9.38 17.05
CA LYS A 3 -8.59 -9.44 16.07
C LYS A 3 -8.22 -8.82 14.75
N ILE A 4 -8.78 -9.37 13.70
CA ILE A 4 -8.80 -8.77 12.37
C ILE A 4 -10.25 -8.49 11.98
N LYS A 5 -10.48 -7.31 11.43
CA LYS A 5 -11.76 -6.91 10.86
C LYS A 5 -11.56 -6.19 9.55
N LEU A 6 -12.51 -6.36 8.65
CA LEU A 6 -12.64 -5.51 7.48
C LEU A 6 -13.21 -4.15 7.91
N VAL A 7 -12.58 -3.06 7.49
CA VAL A 7 -13.12 -1.71 7.60
C VAL A 7 -13.26 -1.12 6.20
N ASP A 8 -14.24 -0.24 6.04
CA ASP A 8 -14.49 0.47 4.80
C ASP A 8 -14.29 1.98 5.01
N ASP A 9 -13.57 2.62 4.08
CA ASP A 9 -13.41 4.07 4.02
C ASP A 9 -13.82 4.56 2.63
N CYS A 10 -15.09 4.93 2.47
CA CYS A 10 -15.67 5.37 1.19
C CYS A 10 -15.51 4.33 0.07
N ASN A 11 -16.00 3.12 0.30
CA ASN A 11 -15.95 1.98 -0.63
C ASN A 11 -14.52 1.51 -0.94
N VAL A 12 -13.57 1.87 -0.08
CA VAL A 12 -12.21 1.36 -0.12
C VAL A 12 -12.00 0.45 1.09
N PRO A 13 -11.97 -0.88 0.88
CA PRO A 13 -11.77 -1.85 1.94
C PRO A 13 -10.34 -1.83 2.49
N GLN A 14 -10.20 -2.10 3.78
CA GLN A 14 -8.93 -2.26 4.47
C GLN A 14 -9.03 -3.35 5.55
N TYR A 15 -7.96 -4.12 5.71
CA TYR A 15 -7.78 -4.96 6.88
C TYR A 15 -7.28 -4.12 8.07
N ASN A 16 -8.02 -4.21 9.17
CA ASN A 16 -7.62 -3.63 10.45
C ASN A 16 -7.29 -4.76 11.42
N CYS A 17 -6.05 -4.77 11.89
CA CYS A 17 -5.52 -5.79 12.78
C CYS A 17 -5.14 -5.15 14.13
N SER A 18 -5.71 -5.66 15.22
CA SER A 18 -5.46 -5.12 16.55
C SER A 18 -4.09 -5.47 17.09
N SER A 19 -3.39 -6.49 16.60
CA SER A 19 -2.05 -6.77 17.12
C SER A 19 -1.00 -5.79 16.57
N CYS A 20 -1.27 -5.12 15.45
CA CYS A 20 -0.29 -4.27 14.76
C CYS A 20 0.21 -3.08 15.58
N TYR A 21 -0.62 -2.48 16.44
CA TYR A 21 -0.22 -1.28 17.21
C TYR A 21 0.71 -1.58 18.40
N LYS A 22 0.79 -2.85 18.83
CA LYS A 22 1.67 -3.36 19.90
C LYS A 22 2.73 -4.32 19.34
N CYS A 23 2.94 -4.30 18.03
CA CYS A 23 3.76 -5.30 17.35
C CYS A 23 5.22 -5.23 17.81
N THR A 24 5.76 -6.37 18.20
CA THR A 24 7.18 -6.58 18.52
C THR A 24 7.88 -7.47 17.49
N SER A 25 7.21 -7.74 16.35
CA SER A 25 7.74 -8.54 15.25
C SER A 25 9.02 -7.92 14.70
N ILE A 26 9.96 -8.80 14.31
CA ILE A 26 11.15 -8.38 13.59
C ILE A 26 10.78 -7.68 12.27
N VAL A 27 9.71 -8.11 11.59
CA VAL A 27 9.18 -7.51 10.35
C VAL A 27 8.80 -6.03 10.52
N GLY A 28 8.40 -5.63 11.73
CA GLY A 28 8.10 -4.24 12.07
C GLY A 28 9.33 -3.40 12.40
N THR A 29 10.52 -4.01 12.47
CA THR A 29 11.77 -3.36 12.85
C THR A 29 12.28 -2.46 11.72
N SER A 30 12.87 -1.35 12.12
CA SER A 30 13.50 -0.41 11.21
C SER A 30 14.88 -0.05 11.69
N MET A 31 15.86 -0.31 10.82
CA MET A 31 17.25 0.09 11.03
C MET A 31 17.54 1.49 10.47
N THR A 32 16.56 2.12 9.81
CA THR A 32 16.66 3.51 9.31
C THR A 32 16.45 4.55 10.42
N PHE A 33 16.39 5.83 10.04
CA PHE A 33 16.06 6.93 10.96
C PHE A 33 14.63 6.84 11.54
N VAL A 34 13.68 6.25 10.81
CA VAL A 34 12.30 6.03 11.31
C VAL A 34 12.23 4.70 12.04
N LYS A 35 12.41 4.72 13.37
CA LYS A 35 12.45 3.49 14.18
C LYS A 35 11.11 2.75 14.24
N ASN A 36 10.00 3.48 14.43
CA ASN A 36 8.66 2.91 14.60
C ASN A 36 7.81 3.08 13.34
N ARG A 37 8.23 2.49 12.22
CA ARG A 37 7.50 2.57 10.93
C ARG A 37 6.47 1.45 10.72
N GLY A 38 6.42 0.48 11.63
CA GLY A 38 5.65 -0.75 11.45
C GLY A 38 6.14 -1.57 10.26
N CYS A 39 5.27 -2.38 9.66
CA CYS A 39 5.62 -3.23 8.51
C CYS A 39 5.66 -2.46 7.16
N CYS A 40 5.75 -1.13 7.18
CA CYS A 40 5.70 -0.31 5.97
C CYS A 40 7.10 -0.08 5.38
N TRP A 41 7.61 -1.09 4.65
CA TRP A 41 8.87 -1.05 3.87
C TRP A 41 8.63 -0.91 2.36
N TYR A 42 7.38 -1.07 1.93
CA TYR A 42 6.98 -1.03 0.53
C TYR A 42 6.99 0.41 -0.02
N PHE A 43 7.50 0.58 -1.23
CA PHE A 43 7.41 1.84 -1.98
C PHE A 43 6.14 1.83 -2.84
N PRO A 44 5.14 2.67 -2.53
CA PRO A 44 3.84 2.56 -3.16
C PRO A 44 3.85 2.96 -4.63
N LYS A 45 3.16 2.13 -5.42
CA LYS A 45 2.74 2.43 -6.77
C LYS A 45 1.26 2.80 -6.75
N PHE A 46 0.94 3.98 -7.27
CA PHE A 46 -0.42 4.46 -7.45
C PHE A 46 -0.78 4.28 -8.92
N ASN A 47 -1.63 3.29 -9.21
CA ASN A 47 -2.07 3.00 -10.57
C ASN A 47 -3.15 4.00 -11.02
N ILE A 48 -3.58 3.94 -12.28
CA ILE A 48 -4.61 4.83 -12.82
C ILE A 48 -5.89 4.83 -11.97
N HIS A 49 -6.37 3.67 -11.51
CA HIS A 49 -7.54 3.59 -10.65
C HIS A 49 -7.34 4.32 -9.31
N ASP A 50 -6.13 4.29 -8.73
CA ASP A 50 -5.84 5.04 -7.49
C ASP A 50 -5.86 6.55 -7.74
N ILE A 51 -5.27 6.98 -8.86
CA ILE A 51 -5.28 8.39 -9.29
C ILE A 51 -6.71 8.84 -9.61
N HIS A 52 -7.51 7.97 -10.24
CA HIS A 52 -8.91 8.21 -10.57
C HIS A 52 -9.74 8.49 -9.32
N ARG A 53 -9.55 7.70 -8.24
CA ARG A 53 -10.17 7.99 -6.93
C ARG A 53 -9.72 9.34 -6.37
N MET A 54 -8.42 9.65 -6.43
CA MET A 54 -7.87 10.91 -5.92
C MET A 54 -8.45 12.14 -6.63
N VAL A 55 -8.66 12.10 -7.94
CA VAL A 55 -9.14 13.28 -8.69
C VAL A 55 -10.62 13.57 -8.46
N LYS A 56 -11.38 12.70 -7.78
CA LYS A 56 -12.81 12.88 -7.51
C LYS A 56 -13.12 13.86 -6.40
N SER A 57 -12.14 14.23 -5.58
CA SER A 57 -12.37 15.12 -4.44
C SER A 57 -11.24 16.14 -4.32
N LYS A 58 -11.53 17.26 -3.64
CA LYS A 58 -10.50 18.26 -3.34
C LYS A 58 -9.38 17.68 -2.47
N GLU A 59 -9.75 16.90 -1.45
CA GLU A 59 -8.80 16.23 -0.57
C GLU A 59 -7.90 15.24 -1.33
N GLY A 60 -8.48 14.46 -2.24
CA GLY A 60 -7.73 13.51 -3.06
C GLY A 60 -6.76 14.22 -4.02
N LEU A 61 -7.14 15.36 -4.60
CA LEU A 61 -6.24 16.19 -5.40
C LEU A 61 -5.07 16.74 -4.57
N GLU A 62 -5.32 17.19 -3.33
CA GLU A 62 -4.27 17.62 -2.40
C GLU A 62 -3.32 16.46 -2.05
N VAL A 63 -3.85 15.24 -1.88
CA VAL A 63 -3.04 14.02 -1.68
C VAL A 63 -2.19 13.72 -2.91
N LEU A 64 -2.76 13.77 -4.12
CA LEU A 64 -2.04 13.54 -5.37
C LEU A 64 -0.93 14.58 -5.57
N GLU A 65 -1.22 15.85 -5.31
CA GLU A 65 -0.23 16.93 -5.38
C GLU A 65 0.92 16.69 -4.38
N ARG A 66 0.61 16.26 -3.16
CA ARG A 66 1.62 15.90 -2.16
C ARG A 66 2.47 14.71 -2.61
N ILE A 67 1.86 13.69 -3.22
CA ILE A 67 2.60 12.56 -3.80
C ILE A 67 3.57 13.07 -4.86
N LEU A 68 3.13 13.91 -5.81
CA LEU A 68 3.96 14.42 -6.90
C LEU A 68 5.11 15.33 -6.42
N LYS A 69 4.95 16.00 -5.28
CA LYS A 69 5.98 16.87 -4.67
C LYS A 69 7.08 16.12 -3.93
N LEU A 70 6.96 14.80 -3.76
CA LEU A 70 8.02 14.01 -3.12
C LEU A 70 9.29 13.98 -3.98
N PRO A 71 10.48 13.97 -3.36
CA PRO A 71 11.76 14.09 -4.08
C PRO A 71 12.04 12.92 -5.03
N ASN A 72 11.58 11.71 -4.70
CA ASN A 72 11.92 10.46 -5.39
C ASN A 72 10.72 9.83 -6.11
N VAL A 73 9.92 10.65 -6.79
CA VAL A 73 8.76 10.19 -7.56
C VAL A 73 9.15 9.90 -8.99
N LYS A 74 8.66 8.78 -9.53
CA LYS A 74 8.77 8.46 -10.96
C LYS A 74 7.39 8.29 -11.56
N LEU A 75 7.15 9.02 -12.64
CA LEU A 75 5.97 8.85 -13.48
C LEU A 75 6.28 7.77 -14.53
N TYR A 76 5.36 6.82 -14.65
CA TYR A 76 5.28 5.87 -15.75
C TYR A 76 3.99 6.16 -16.51
N ASN A 77 3.83 5.60 -17.72
CA ASN A 77 2.67 5.90 -18.57
C ASN A 77 1.33 5.81 -17.81
N TYR A 78 1.17 4.82 -16.93
CA TYR A 78 -0.10 4.52 -16.25
C TYR A 78 0.02 4.26 -14.74
N TYR A 79 1.11 4.69 -14.12
CA TYR A 79 1.20 4.70 -12.66
C TYR A 79 2.26 5.69 -12.17
N ILE A 80 2.11 6.11 -10.92
CA ILE A 80 3.08 6.93 -10.19
C ILE A 80 3.77 6.03 -9.17
N HIS A 81 5.10 6.00 -9.17
CA HIS A 81 5.89 5.28 -8.18
C HIS A 81 6.53 6.28 -7.22
N ALA A 82 6.03 6.33 -5.98
CA ALA A 82 6.62 7.13 -4.92
C ALA A 82 7.70 6.30 -4.21
N LYS A 83 8.96 6.48 -4.63
CA LYS A 83 10.07 5.76 -4.00
C LYS A 83 10.40 6.42 -2.67
N GLY A 84 10.56 5.58 -1.66
CA GLY A 84 11.07 6.01 -0.37
C GLY A 84 12.58 6.01 -0.32
N ASP A 85 13.09 6.09 0.89
CA ASP A 85 14.52 6.08 1.15
C ASP A 85 15.01 4.66 1.41
N PHE A 86 16.19 4.35 0.87
CA PHE A 86 16.93 3.14 1.16
C PHE A 86 18.28 3.51 1.78
N ASP A 87 18.50 3.12 3.02
CA ASP A 87 19.77 3.35 3.73
C ASP A 87 20.81 2.31 3.27
N GLU A 88 21.38 2.54 2.09
CA GLU A 88 22.36 1.65 1.48
C GLU A 88 23.65 1.53 2.30
N GLU A 89 24.06 2.61 2.97
CA GLU A 89 25.25 2.59 3.82
C GLU A 89 25.00 1.75 5.08
N GLY A 90 23.86 1.96 5.75
CA GLY A 90 23.44 1.14 6.88
C GLY A 90 23.31 -0.34 6.51
N TYR A 91 22.73 -0.64 5.35
CA TYR A 91 22.58 -2.01 4.87
C TYR A 91 23.93 -2.69 4.63
N LYS A 92 24.89 -2.01 3.98
CA LYS A 92 26.24 -2.55 3.76
C LYS A 92 26.97 -2.83 5.07
N LYS A 93 26.89 -1.91 6.05
CA LYS A 93 27.47 -2.12 7.39
C LYS A 93 26.83 -3.29 8.11
N PHE A 94 25.53 -3.48 7.97
CA PHE A 94 24.82 -4.63 8.53
C PHE A 94 25.30 -5.95 7.93
N LEU A 95 25.44 -6.03 6.60
CA LEU A 95 25.95 -7.24 5.93
C LEU A 95 27.36 -7.65 6.40
N GLU A 96 28.19 -6.67 6.77
CA GLU A 96 29.55 -6.91 7.30
C GLU A 96 29.58 -7.28 8.80
N SER A 97 28.47 -7.10 9.51
CA SER A 97 28.38 -7.36 10.96
C SER A 97 28.11 -8.83 11.28
N ASP A 98 28.28 -9.22 12.55
CA ASP A 98 27.82 -10.55 13.01
C ASP A 98 26.30 -10.60 13.20
N GLU A 99 25.63 -9.45 13.30
CA GLU A 99 24.16 -9.37 13.46
C GLU A 99 23.42 -9.91 12.23
N SER A 100 23.97 -9.74 11.01
CA SER A 100 23.38 -10.28 9.77
C SER A 100 23.37 -11.80 9.72
N LYS A 101 24.14 -12.47 10.58
CA LYS A 101 24.20 -13.94 10.67
C LYS A 101 23.24 -14.51 11.71
N GLU A 102 22.45 -13.66 12.38
CA GLU A 102 21.45 -14.13 13.33
C GLU A 102 20.26 -14.75 12.59
N GLU A 103 19.83 -15.94 13.02
CA GLU A 103 18.72 -16.71 12.40
C GLU A 103 17.43 -15.89 12.23
N LYS A 104 17.19 -14.92 13.12
CA LYS A 104 15.99 -14.05 13.08
C LYS A 104 15.90 -13.18 11.82
N TYR A 105 16.99 -13.02 11.07
CA TYR A 105 17.02 -12.25 9.82
C TYR A 105 17.05 -13.14 8.57
N GLU A 106 17.44 -14.41 8.69
CA GLU A 106 17.62 -15.33 7.55
C GLU A 106 16.33 -15.58 6.73
N GLU A 107 15.17 -15.52 7.38
CA GLU A 107 13.87 -15.81 6.77
C GLU A 107 13.24 -14.58 6.06
N HIS A 108 13.96 -13.47 5.96
CA HIS A 108 13.41 -12.19 5.47
C HIS A 108 14.28 -11.54 4.38
N ASP A 109 13.64 -10.73 3.51
CA ASP A 109 14.37 -9.80 2.64
C ASP A 109 15.00 -8.71 3.51
N GLU A 110 16.27 -8.88 3.91
CA GLU A 110 16.99 -7.98 4.81
C GLU A 110 16.97 -6.51 4.37
N THR A 111 16.86 -6.25 3.06
CA THR A 111 16.78 -4.87 2.56
C THR A 111 15.55 -4.14 3.09
N MET A 112 14.51 -4.86 3.51
CA MET A 112 13.30 -4.29 4.09
C MET A 112 13.58 -3.48 5.36
N PHE A 113 14.58 -3.84 6.16
CA PHE A 113 14.92 -3.15 7.41
C PHE A 113 15.52 -1.77 7.17
N PHE A 114 16.04 -1.55 5.96
CA PHE A 114 16.71 -0.33 5.52
C PHE A 114 15.86 0.50 4.56
N ARG A 115 14.60 0.10 4.30
CA ARG A 115 13.65 0.85 3.48
C ARG A 115 12.66 1.63 4.33
N THR A 116 12.42 2.88 3.96
CA THR A 116 11.39 3.74 4.59
C THR A 116 10.43 4.27 3.54
N CYS A 117 9.16 3.92 3.64
CA CYS A 117 8.10 4.51 2.80
C CYS A 117 8.00 6.02 3.04
N PRO A 118 7.90 6.86 2.00
CA PRO A 118 7.97 8.32 2.14
C PRO A 118 6.75 8.92 2.83
N PHE A 119 5.70 8.13 3.08
CA PHE A 119 4.47 8.57 3.73
C PHE A 119 4.39 8.21 5.21
N VAL A 120 5.38 7.49 5.75
CA VAL A 120 5.34 7.03 7.13
C VAL A 120 6.02 8.03 8.05
N ILE A 121 5.30 8.45 9.08
CA ILE A 121 5.85 9.18 10.22
C ILE A 121 5.96 8.22 11.39
N GLY A 122 7.15 8.15 12.01
CA GLY A 122 7.42 7.24 13.11
C GLY A 122 6.48 7.48 14.29
N GLY A 123 5.78 6.43 14.74
CA GLY A 123 4.80 6.53 15.83
C GLY A 123 3.41 7.06 15.42
N GLU A 124 3.27 7.65 14.23
CA GLU A 124 1.99 8.15 13.71
C GLU A 124 1.43 7.26 12.58
N GLY A 125 2.31 6.57 11.83
CA GLY A 125 1.95 5.70 10.73
C GLY A 125 1.86 6.40 9.38
N CYS A 126 1.05 5.86 8.47
CA CYS A 126 0.93 6.36 7.10
C CYS A 126 0.05 7.62 7.02
N THR A 127 0.59 8.68 6.44
CA THR A 127 -0.05 9.99 6.25
C THR A 127 -1.02 10.07 5.06
N ILE A 128 -1.07 9.03 4.22
CA ILE A 128 -2.10 8.89 3.18
C ILE A 128 -3.39 8.36 3.81
N PRO A 129 -4.56 9.01 3.65
CA PRO A 129 -5.85 8.45 4.06
C PRO A 129 -6.13 7.09 3.39
N ALA A 130 -6.80 6.16 4.09
CA ALA A 130 -7.01 4.78 3.63
C ALA A 130 -7.67 4.70 2.25
N ARG A 131 -8.68 5.55 2.00
CA ARG A 131 -9.35 5.69 0.69
C ARG A 131 -8.44 6.01 -0.51
N TYR A 132 -7.27 6.61 -0.27
CA TYR A 132 -6.32 6.97 -1.33
C TYR A 132 -5.06 6.08 -1.34
N ARG A 133 -4.98 5.07 -0.48
CA ARG A 133 -3.92 4.07 -0.53
C ARG A 133 -4.23 3.05 -1.62
N ASN A 134 -3.19 2.42 -2.14
CA ASN A 134 -3.37 1.27 -3.04
C ASN A 134 -3.82 0.03 -2.24
N TYR A 135 -4.36 -0.97 -2.94
CA TYR A 135 -4.88 -2.17 -2.30
C TYR A 135 -3.80 -2.95 -1.53
N VAL A 136 -2.55 -2.93 -1.99
CA VAL A 136 -1.43 -3.60 -1.31
C VAL A 136 -1.28 -3.05 0.11
N CYS A 137 -1.27 -1.72 0.27
CA CYS A 137 -1.17 -1.08 1.57
C CYS A 137 -2.39 -1.32 2.46
N ASN A 138 -3.59 -1.45 1.87
CA ASN A 138 -4.82 -1.62 2.64
C ASN A 138 -5.06 -3.05 3.12
N PHE A 139 -4.56 -4.05 2.39
CA PHE A 139 -4.74 -5.46 2.74
C PHE A 139 -3.51 -6.12 3.35
N PHE A 140 -2.39 -5.41 3.47
CA PHE A 140 -1.17 -5.98 4.01
C PHE A 140 -1.35 -6.44 5.47
N ILE A 141 -1.11 -7.73 5.71
CA ILE A 141 -0.93 -8.36 7.02
C ILE A 141 0.38 -9.15 6.97
N CYS A 142 1.21 -9.03 8.01
CA CYS A 142 2.51 -9.71 8.01
C CYS A 142 2.37 -11.23 8.14
N PRO A 143 3.36 -12.02 7.68
CA PRO A 143 3.31 -13.48 7.71
C PRO A 143 2.98 -14.06 9.08
N GLU A 144 3.57 -13.52 10.16
CA GLU A 144 3.33 -13.97 11.55
C GLU A 144 1.85 -13.93 11.97
N ILE A 145 1.08 -12.97 11.45
CA ILE A 145 -0.34 -12.85 11.73
C ILE A 145 -1.15 -13.71 10.76
N THR A 146 -0.76 -13.73 9.48
CA THR A 146 -1.39 -14.57 8.46
C THR A 146 -1.36 -16.05 8.85
N GLU A 147 -0.24 -16.57 9.35
CA GLU A 147 -0.12 -17.96 9.81
C GLU A 147 -1.07 -18.32 10.97
N LYS A 148 -1.38 -17.36 11.85
CA LYS A 148 -2.35 -17.55 12.93
C LYS A 148 -3.77 -17.56 12.37
N LEU A 149 -4.05 -16.68 11.43
CA LEU A 149 -5.35 -16.53 10.78
C LEU A 149 -5.67 -17.69 9.84
N GLU A 150 -4.70 -18.29 9.18
CA GLU A 150 -4.89 -19.45 8.30
C GLU A 150 -5.44 -20.68 9.03
N LYS A 151 -5.28 -20.74 10.37
CA LYS A 151 -5.90 -21.76 11.21
C LYS A 151 -7.40 -21.54 11.43
N LYS A 152 -7.94 -20.39 11.03
CA LYS A 152 -9.35 -19.98 11.17
C LYS A 152 -10.07 -20.18 9.83
N PRO A 153 -11.09 -21.05 9.76
CA PRO A 153 -11.85 -21.27 8.52
C PRO A 153 -12.47 -20.00 7.93
N GLU A 154 -12.75 -19.00 8.75
CA GLU A 154 -13.34 -17.72 8.33
C GLU A 154 -12.36 -16.86 7.52
N PHE A 155 -11.05 -17.06 7.69
CA PHE A 155 -10.03 -16.26 7.02
C PHE A 155 -9.95 -16.53 5.52
N SER A 156 -10.37 -17.71 5.05
CA SER A 156 -10.46 -18.00 3.62
C SER A 156 -11.42 -17.04 2.91
N LYS A 157 -12.53 -16.65 3.56
CA LYS A 157 -13.49 -15.67 3.03
C LYS A 157 -12.87 -14.30 2.87
N TYR A 158 -12.02 -13.88 3.81
CA TYR A 158 -11.24 -12.66 3.70
C TYR A 158 -10.34 -12.72 2.47
N GLN A 159 -9.55 -13.79 2.33
CA GLN A 159 -8.63 -13.96 1.20
C GLN A 159 -9.36 -14.00 -0.16
N GLU A 160 -10.52 -14.68 -0.24
CA GLU A 160 -11.36 -14.72 -1.44
C GLU A 160 -11.88 -13.34 -1.81
N GLU A 161 -12.43 -12.60 -0.84
CA GLU A 161 -13.01 -11.29 -1.09
C GLU A 161 -11.95 -10.25 -1.49
N MET A 162 -10.79 -10.27 -0.82
CA MET A 162 -9.64 -9.46 -1.23
C MET A 162 -9.22 -9.80 -2.66
N LYS A 163 -9.14 -11.08 -3.03
CA LYS A 163 -8.80 -11.47 -4.40
C LYS A 163 -9.83 -10.92 -5.39
N SER A 164 -11.12 -11.03 -5.11
CA SER A 164 -12.16 -10.48 -5.98
C SER A 164 -12.01 -8.97 -6.15
N TYR A 165 -11.76 -8.22 -5.07
CA TYR A 165 -11.50 -6.79 -5.16
C TYR A 165 -10.23 -6.46 -5.95
N VAL A 166 -9.12 -7.17 -5.75
CA VAL A 166 -7.89 -6.95 -6.52
C VAL A 166 -8.12 -7.18 -8.01
N HIS A 167 -8.80 -8.27 -8.39
CA HIS A 167 -9.11 -8.52 -9.81
C HIS A 167 -9.99 -7.42 -10.41
N TRP A 168 -10.96 -6.91 -9.66
CA TRP A 168 -11.78 -5.78 -10.09
C TRP A 168 -10.94 -4.51 -10.27
N VAL A 169 -10.05 -4.18 -9.31
CA VAL A 169 -9.12 -3.04 -9.44
C VAL A 169 -8.21 -3.18 -10.67
N GLU A 170 -7.72 -4.39 -10.94
CA GLU A 170 -6.89 -4.65 -12.13
C GLU A 170 -7.69 -4.47 -13.43
N TRP A 171 -8.93 -4.93 -13.46
CA TRP A 171 -9.85 -4.72 -14.59
C TRP A 171 -10.15 -3.23 -14.82
N GLU A 172 -10.40 -2.46 -13.75
CA GLU A 172 -10.60 -1.00 -13.84
C GLU A 172 -9.35 -0.28 -14.36
N ASN A 173 -8.18 -0.62 -13.83
CA ASN A 173 -6.92 -0.05 -14.32
C ASN A 173 -6.72 -0.29 -15.82
N GLU A 174 -7.04 -1.49 -16.28
CA GLU A 174 -6.91 -1.85 -17.68
C GLU A 174 -7.95 -1.15 -18.57
N SER A 175 -9.21 -1.09 -18.13
CA SER A 175 -10.28 -0.39 -18.85
C SER A 175 -9.94 1.09 -19.04
N ILE A 176 -9.49 1.77 -17.98
CA ILE A 176 -9.10 3.18 -18.07
C ILE A 176 -7.83 3.34 -18.92
N ARG A 177 -6.85 2.43 -18.80
CA ARG A 177 -5.64 2.46 -19.65
C ARG A 177 -6.00 2.47 -21.13
N ILE A 178 -6.90 1.60 -21.56
CA ILE A 178 -7.35 1.52 -22.96
C ILE A 178 -7.96 2.84 -23.41
N ILE A 179 -8.82 3.46 -22.60
CA ILE A 179 -9.42 4.78 -22.90
C ILE A 179 -8.35 5.85 -23.09
N LEU A 180 -7.34 5.89 -22.22
CA LEU A 180 -6.24 6.84 -22.33
C LEU A 180 -5.37 6.59 -23.58
N GLU A 181 -5.18 5.32 -23.95
CA GLU A 181 -4.45 4.91 -25.16
C GLU A 181 -5.15 5.32 -26.45
N GLU A 182 -6.48 5.13 -26.52
CA GLU A 182 -7.29 5.58 -27.65
C GLU A 182 -7.23 7.09 -27.85
N GLU A 183 -7.09 7.86 -26.75
CA GLU A 183 -6.90 9.31 -26.79
C GLU A 183 -5.45 9.76 -27.01
N GLY A 184 -4.51 8.81 -27.04
CA GLY A 184 -3.08 9.06 -27.18
C GLY A 184 -2.46 9.83 -26.01
N ILE A 185 -3.03 9.72 -24.81
CA ILE A 185 -2.57 10.41 -23.60
C ILE A 185 -2.03 9.44 -22.56
N ASN A 186 -1.07 9.91 -21.76
CA ASN A 186 -0.53 9.16 -20.62
C ASN A 186 0.07 10.13 -19.59
N LEU A 187 0.41 9.63 -18.41
CA LEU A 187 0.91 10.48 -17.31
C LEU A 187 2.23 11.19 -17.62
N ILE A 188 3.07 10.66 -18.53
CA ILE A 188 4.36 11.27 -18.91
C ILE A 188 4.14 12.41 -19.91
N ASN A 189 3.33 12.17 -20.95
CA ASN A 189 3.21 13.08 -22.08
C ASN A 189 2.14 14.16 -21.86
N ASN A 190 1.06 13.85 -21.13
CA ASN A 190 -0.12 14.70 -21.01
C ASN A 190 -0.78 14.58 -19.63
N PHE A 191 -0.01 14.76 -18.55
CA PHE A 191 -0.49 14.59 -17.18
C PHE A 191 -1.83 15.30 -16.92
N ASP A 192 -1.90 16.62 -17.14
CA ASP A 192 -3.12 17.40 -16.89
C ASP A 192 -4.31 16.89 -17.70
N ARG A 193 -4.08 16.47 -18.95
CA ARG A 193 -5.13 15.94 -19.81
C ARG A 193 -5.65 14.58 -19.32
N VAL A 194 -4.76 13.74 -18.77
CA VAL A 194 -5.16 12.50 -18.08
C VAL A 194 -6.01 12.85 -16.85
N ILE A 195 -5.58 13.81 -16.02
CA ILE A 195 -6.34 14.20 -14.83
C ILE A 195 -7.74 14.71 -15.19
N GLU A 196 -7.87 15.57 -16.20
CA GLU A 196 -9.18 16.03 -16.67
C GLU A 196 -10.03 14.87 -17.19
N LYS A 197 -9.45 13.95 -17.97
CA LYS A 197 -10.17 12.77 -18.44
C LYS A 197 -10.68 11.90 -17.29
N LEU A 198 -9.84 11.65 -16.28
CA LEU A 198 -10.22 10.87 -15.10
C LEU A 198 -11.33 11.56 -14.28
N LYS A 199 -11.36 12.91 -14.23
CA LYS A 199 -12.46 13.64 -13.58
C LYS A 199 -13.79 13.41 -14.28
N GLU A 200 -13.80 13.31 -15.61
CA GLU A 200 -15.00 13.08 -16.42
C GLU A 200 -15.55 11.65 -16.31
N LEU A 201 -14.67 10.64 -16.27
CA LEU A 201 -15.09 9.23 -16.23
C LEU A 201 -15.83 8.91 -14.92
N PRO A 202 -16.97 8.19 -14.93
CA PRO A 202 -17.59 7.73 -13.69
C PRO A 202 -16.61 6.90 -12.86
N LEU A 203 -16.68 6.99 -11.54
CA LEU A 203 -15.93 6.11 -10.66
C LEU A 203 -16.86 4.97 -10.26
N GLU A 204 -16.58 3.76 -10.76
CA GLU A 204 -17.32 2.57 -10.38
C GLU A 204 -16.88 2.11 -8.99
N GLU A 205 -17.80 1.50 -8.25
CA GLU A 205 -17.55 1.01 -6.89
C GLU A 205 -17.65 -0.51 -6.84
N PHE A 206 -16.74 -1.13 -6.08
CA PHE A 206 -16.82 -2.55 -5.78
C PHE A 206 -17.66 -2.78 -4.54
N GLU A 207 -18.73 -3.56 -4.66
CA GLU A 207 -19.54 -3.98 -3.52
C GLU A 207 -18.83 -5.09 -2.74
N PHE A 208 -18.12 -4.70 -1.68
CA PHE A 208 -17.43 -5.65 -0.81
C PHE A 208 -18.42 -6.39 0.11
N ARG A 209 -18.29 -7.71 0.21
CA ARG A 209 -19.13 -8.50 1.11
C ARG A 209 -18.85 -8.15 2.56
N LYS A 210 -19.90 -8.17 3.38
CA LYS A 210 -19.75 -8.09 4.83
C LYS A 210 -19.08 -9.36 5.33
N LEU A 211 -17.96 -9.19 6.03
CA LEU A 211 -17.20 -10.26 6.65
C LEU A 211 -17.23 -10.09 8.16
N ASP A 212 -17.43 -11.19 8.89
CA ASP A 212 -17.41 -11.19 10.35
C ASP A 212 -15.99 -10.93 10.88
N GLU A 213 -15.89 -10.34 12.06
CA GLU A 213 -14.61 -10.18 12.77
C GLU A 213 -14.03 -11.56 13.12
N ILE A 214 -12.70 -11.71 12.98
CA ILE A 214 -12.00 -12.94 13.34
C ILE A 214 -11.12 -12.66 14.56
N GLU A 215 -11.33 -13.43 15.62
CA GLU A 215 -10.52 -13.42 16.84
C GLU A 215 -9.43 -14.51 16.80
N TYR A 216 -8.20 -14.16 17.17
CA TYR A 216 -7.03 -15.07 17.14
C TYR A 216 -6.02 -14.80 18.26
#